data_AF-A0A401IJY7-F1
#
_entry.id   AF-A0A401IJY7-F1
#
_cell.length_a   1.000
_cell.length_b   1.000
_cell.length_c   1.000
_cell.angle_alpha   90.00
_cell.angle_beta   90.00
_cell.angle_gamma   90.00
#
_symmetry.space_group_name_H-M   'P 1'
#
loop_
_entity.id
_entity.type
_entity.pdbx_description
1 polymer ?
#
loop_
_entity_poly.entity_id
_entity_poly.type
_entity_poly.pdbx_seq_one_letter_code
_entity_poly.pdbx_strand_id
1 'polypeptide(L)'
;MLPKFDSESSSVFVQALSKFQDQVMAKDLDIMALQKTFAEVQSIYQDQMFAVPPEALDPGLLSTWQSTQTEIYRTLRLLGTDLLFLQSSRQRGTLEQRLGIVRDRLDQLIGYSQAIGIK
;
A
#
# COMPACT_ATOMS: atom_id res chain seq x y z
N MET A 1 -1.40 21.58 -14.93
CA MET A 1 -0.43 21.21 -13.88
C MET A 1 -1.19 20.28 -12.96
N LEU A 2 -0.69 19.07 -12.70
CA LEU A 2 -1.31 18.20 -11.70
C LEU A 2 -1.50 19.00 -10.41
N PRO A 3 -2.68 18.97 -9.76
CA PRO A 3 -2.78 19.38 -8.37
C PRO A 3 -1.65 18.67 -7.66
N LYS A 4 -0.74 19.43 -7.05
CA LYS A 4 0.34 18.84 -6.27
C LYS A 4 -0.39 18.08 -5.17
N PHE A 5 -0.55 16.77 -5.35
CA PHE A 5 -0.65 15.85 -4.22
C PHE A 5 0.44 16.33 -3.29
N ASP A 6 0.08 16.78 -2.07
CA ASP A 6 1.07 17.28 -1.13
C ASP A 6 2.21 16.27 -1.14
N SER A 7 3.36 16.67 -1.68
CA SER A 7 4.45 15.76 -2.02
C SER A 7 4.92 15.01 -0.77
N GLU A 8 4.64 15.60 0.39
CA GLU A 8 4.82 15.07 1.72
C GLU A 8 3.89 13.90 2.04
N SER A 9 2.58 14.00 1.75
CA SER A 9 1.60 12.95 2.03
C SER A 9 1.85 11.69 1.20
N SER A 10 2.01 11.81 -0.12
CA SER A 10 2.34 10.65 -0.97
C SER A 10 3.71 10.05 -0.60
N SER A 11 4.67 10.88 -0.15
CA SER A 11 5.95 10.40 0.36
C SER A 11 5.80 9.57 1.64
N VAL A 12 4.95 9.98 2.59
CA VAL A 12 4.70 9.24 3.83
C VAL A 12 4.10 7.86 3.55
N PHE A 13 3.15 7.76 2.62
CA PHE A 13 2.54 6.47 2.27
C PHE A 13 3.55 5.53 1.60
N VAL A 14 4.32 6.02 0.63
CA VAL A 14 5.37 5.23 -0.03
C VAL A 14 6.45 4.79 0.98
N GLN A 15 6.87 5.66 1.89
CA GLN A 15 7.82 5.31 2.95
C GLN A 15 7.28 4.21 3.86
N ALA A 16 6.00 4.27 4.24
CA ALA A 16 5.38 3.22 5.05
C ALA A 16 5.32 1.87 4.30
N LEU A 17 5.05 1.88 2.99
CA LEU A 17 5.08 0.68 2.15
C LEU A 17 6.49 0.11 1.99
N SER A 18 7.51 0.96 1.78
CA SER A 18 8.91 0.52 1.71
C SER A 18 9.40 -0.08 3.03
N LYS A 19 9.07 0.54 4.16
CA LYS A 19 9.33 -0.02 5.49
C LYS A 19 8.68 -1.41 5.64
N PHE A 20 7.46 -1.58 5.16
CA PHE A 20 6.79 -2.88 5.16
C PHE A 20 7.56 -3.89 4.28
N GLN A 21 7.97 -3.47 3.09
CA GLN A 21 8.77 -4.30 2.18
C GLN A 21 10.05 -4.81 2.85
N ASP A 22 10.78 -3.93 3.55
CA ASP A 22 11.99 -4.31 4.29
C ASP A 22 11.68 -5.36 5.37
N GLN A 23 10.58 -5.20 6.10
CA GLN A 23 10.20 -6.16 7.15
C GLN A 23 9.82 -7.54 6.58
N VAL A 24 9.20 -7.62 5.41
CA VAL A 24 8.86 -8.92 4.78
C VAL A 24 10.06 -9.55 4.07
N MET A 25 11.12 -8.80 3.84
CA MET A 25 12.41 -9.29 3.33
C MET A 25 13.39 -9.64 4.45
N ALA A 26 13.10 -9.23 5.69
CA ALA A 26 13.90 -9.58 6.85
C ALA A 26 14.01 -11.09 7.04
N LYS A 27 15.21 -11.53 7.44
CA LYS A 27 15.50 -12.95 7.70
C LYS A 27 14.71 -13.49 8.90
N ASP A 28 14.54 -12.66 9.92
CA ASP A 28 13.74 -12.95 11.10
C ASP A 28 12.41 -12.19 11.02
N LEU A 29 11.36 -12.91 10.63
CA LEU A 29 10.03 -12.34 10.45
C LEU A 29 9.35 -12.11 11.79
N ASP A 30 9.01 -10.85 12.06
CA ASP A 30 8.15 -10.46 13.17
C ASP A 30 6.73 -10.18 12.65
N ILE A 31 5.85 -11.18 12.75
CA ILE A 31 4.46 -11.09 12.29
C ILE A 31 3.70 -9.98 13.03
N MET A 32 3.98 -9.72 14.31
CA MET A 32 3.33 -8.64 15.05
C MET A 32 3.77 -7.27 14.53
N ALA A 33 5.06 -7.12 14.21
CA ALA A 33 5.56 -5.90 13.57
C ALA A 33 4.93 -5.68 12.19
N LEU A 34 4.76 -6.73 11.37
CA LEU A 34 4.07 -6.63 10.08
C LEU A 34 2.61 -6.16 10.23
N GLN A 35 1.88 -6.68 11.22
CA GLN A 35 0.50 -6.26 11.48
C GLN A 35 0.42 -4.80 11.93
N LYS A 36 1.36 -4.36 12.77
CA LYS A 36 1.44 -2.96 13.20
C LYS A 36 1.72 -2.04 12.02
N THR A 37 2.68 -2.39 11.17
CA THR A 37 3.00 -1.62 9.96
C THR A 37 1.83 -1.62 8.97
N PHE A 38 1.10 -2.73 8.82
CA PHE A 38 -0.11 -2.77 7.99
C PHE A 38 -1.19 -1.82 8.51
N ALA A 39 -1.45 -1.80 9.82
CA ALA A 39 -2.40 -0.86 10.42
C ALA A 39 -1.99 0.61 10.20
N GLU A 40 -0.68 0.90 10.30
CA GLU A 40 -0.11 2.22 10.00
C GLU A 40 -0.36 2.62 8.53
N VAL A 41 -0.05 1.73 7.58
CA VAL A 41 -0.33 1.92 6.14
C VAL A 41 -1.81 2.17 5.88
N GLN A 42 -2.71 1.41 6.52
CA GLN A 42 -4.15 1.60 6.36
C GLN A 42 -4.62 2.95 6.90
N SER A 43 -4.12 3.38 8.06
CA SER A 43 -4.45 4.70 8.63
C SER A 43 -4.01 5.82 7.70
N ILE A 44 -2.75 5.79 7.26
CA ILE A 44 -2.18 6.80 6.34
C ILE A 44 -3.02 6.88 5.06
N TYR A 45 -3.40 5.74 4.48
CA TYR A 45 -4.24 5.74 3.28
C TYR A 45 -5.63 6.34 3.53
N GLN A 46 -6.28 5.99 4.64
CA GLN A 46 -7.60 6.52 4.98
C GLN A 46 -7.56 8.04 5.18
N ASP A 47 -6.53 8.54 5.88
CA ASP A 47 -6.36 9.97 6.12
C ASP A 47 -6.10 10.73 4.80
N GLN A 48 -5.34 10.14 3.88
CA GLN A 48 -5.03 10.76 2.58
C GLN A 48 -6.16 10.67 1.55
N MET A 49 -6.98 9.62 1.59
CA MET A 49 -8.08 9.40 0.65
C MET A 49 -9.10 10.55 0.69
N PHE A 50 -9.29 11.21 1.83
CA PHE A 50 -10.18 12.34 2.00
C PHE A 50 -9.52 13.72 1.83
N ALA A 51 -8.20 13.76 1.62
CA ALA A 51 -7.46 15.01 1.56
C ALA A 51 -7.65 15.77 0.23
N VAL A 52 -8.00 15.08 -0.86
CA VAL A 52 -8.19 15.70 -2.18
C VAL A 52 -9.67 15.65 -2.59
N PRO A 53 -10.38 16.79 -2.56
CA PRO A 53 -11.74 16.85 -3.09
C PRO A 53 -11.72 16.61 -4.61
N PRO A 54 -12.56 15.69 -5.14
CA PRO A 54 -12.67 15.40 -6.57
C PRO A 54 -12.85 16.64 -7.46
N GLU A 55 -13.48 17.69 -6.92
CA GLU A 55 -13.76 18.95 -7.57
C GLU A 55 -12.50 19.80 -7.82
N ALA A 56 -11.38 19.47 -7.15
CA ALA A 56 -10.09 20.14 -7.34
C ALA A 56 -9.22 19.48 -8.43
N LEU A 57 -9.66 18.36 -9.02
CA LEU A 57 -8.95 17.65 -10.09
C LEU A 57 -9.47 18.05 -11.47
N ASP A 58 -8.57 18.18 -12.45
CA ASP A 58 -8.98 18.33 -13.84
C ASP A 58 -9.87 17.14 -14.27
N PRO A 59 -10.97 17.34 -15.02
CA PRO A 59 -11.89 16.27 -15.40
C PRO A 59 -11.24 15.08 -16.11
N GLY A 60 -10.15 15.32 -16.87
CA GLY A 60 -9.37 14.27 -17.53
C GLY A 60 -8.49 13.47 -16.58
N LEU A 61 -8.12 14.03 -15.42
CA LEU A 61 -7.32 13.37 -14.38
C LEU A 61 -8.21 12.69 -13.33
N LEU A 62 -9.45 13.15 -13.16
CA LEU A 62 -10.38 12.61 -12.19
C LEU A 62 -10.62 11.12 -12.37
N SER A 63 -10.87 10.66 -13.60
CA SER A 63 -11.13 9.24 -13.87
C SER A 63 -9.91 8.36 -13.57
N THR A 64 -8.71 8.80 -13.97
CA THR A 64 -7.45 8.09 -13.68
C THR A 64 -7.18 8.04 -12.18
N TRP A 65 -7.39 9.15 -11.47
CA TRP A 65 -7.22 9.21 -10.03
C TRP A 65 -8.20 8.27 -9.31
N GLN A 66 -9.50 8.33 -9.62
CA GLN A 66 -10.52 7.46 -9.03
C GLN A 66 -10.25 5.97 -9.29
N SER A 67 -9.85 5.62 -10.52
CA SER A 67 -9.47 4.26 -10.87
C SER A 67 -8.28 3.80 -10.02
N THR A 68 -7.26 4.65 -9.86
CA THR A 68 -6.07 4.28 -9.10
C THR A 68 -6.35 4.15 -7.60
N GLN A 69 -7.17 5.04 -7.02
CA GLN A 69 -7.64 4.90 -5.64
C GLN A 69 -8.40 3.58 -5.44
N THR A 70 -9.23 3.18 -6.41
CA THR A 70 -9.95 1.91 -6.36
C THR A 70 -8.99 0.71 -6.34
N GLU A 71 -7.95 0.74 -7.17
CA GLU A 71 -6.94 -0.32 -7.21
C GLU A 71 -6.09 -0.38 -5.93
N ILE A 72 -5.71 0.77 -5.36
CA ILE A 72 -5.00 0.82 -4.07
C ILE A 72 -5.86 0.23 -2.97
N TYR A 73 -7.11 0.68 -2.83
CA TYR A 73 -8.04 0.16 -1.83
C TYR A 73 -8.25 -1.35 -1.96
N ARG A 74 -8.47 -1.83 -3.19
CA ARG A 74 -8.60 -3.27 -3.48
C ARG A 74 -7.34 -4.03 -3.04
N THR A 75 -6.17 -3.53 -3.41
CA THR A 75 -4.89 -4.20 -3.14
C THR A 75 -4.58 -4.22 -1.64
N LEU A 76 -4.90 -3.15 -0.90
CA LEU A 76 -4.80 -3.12 0.56
C LEU A 76 -5.70 -4.17 1.23
N ARG A 77 -6.93 -4.35 0.75
CA ARG A 77 -7.84 -5.39 1.29
C ARG A 77 -7.31 -6.80 1.06
N LEU A 78 -6.75 -7.05 -0.13
CA LEU A 78 -6.13 -8.32 -0.45
C LEU A 78 -4.86 -8.55 0.38
N LEU A 79 -4.02 -7.53 0.56
CA LEU A 79 -2.85 -7.59 1.43
C LEU A 79 -3.22 -7.97 2.86
N GLY A 80 -4.28 -7.37 3.43
CA GLY A 80 -4.77 -7.75 4.76
C GLY A 80 -5.17 -9.23 4.84
N THR A 81 -5.80 -9.75 3.78
CA THR A 81 -6.16 -11.17 3.69
C THR A 81 -4.92 -12.07 3.63
N ASP A 82 -3.91 -11.68 2.85
CA ASP A 82 -2.67 -12.44 2.73
C ASP A 82 -1.86 -12.43 4.04
N LEU A 83 -1.92 -11.37 4.83
CA LEU A 83 -1.31 -11.33 6.17
C LEU A 83 -1.99 -12.27 7.17
N LEU A 84 -3.32 -12.43 7.11
CA LEU A 84 -4.03 -13.42 7.93
C LEU A 84 -3.61 -14.86 7.55
N PHE A 85 -3.44 -15.13 6.25
CA PHE A 85 -2.93 -16.41 5.79
C PHE A 85 -1.46 -16.62 6.17
N LEU A 86 -0.64 -15.57 6.11
CA LEU A 86 0.76 -15.62 6.54
C LEU A 86 0.86 -15.97 8.03
N GLN A 87 0.07 -15.32 8.89
CA GLN A 87 0.04 -15.58 10.33
C GLN A 87 -0.37 -17.02 10.66
N SER A 88 -1.29 -17.61 9.88
CA SER A 88 -1.76 -18.98 10.10
C SER A 88 -0.88 -20.06 9.46
N SER A 89 0.12 -19.66 8.66
CA SER A 89 1.02 -20.59 7.96
C SER A 89 2.03 -21.23 8.91
N ARG A 90 2.02 -22.56 8.99
CA ARG A 90 2.94 -23.34 9.86
C ARG A 90 4.04 -24.06 9.10
N GLN A 91 3.86 -24.27 7.80
CA GLN A 91 4.83 -24.93 6.94
C GLN A 91 5.71 -23.90 6.27
N ARG A 92 7.03 -24.13 6.29
CA ARG A 92 8.02 -23.19 5.73
C ARG A 92 7.78 -22.89 4.24
N GLY A 93 7.48 -23.91 3.43
CA GLY A 93 7.19 -23.71 2.00
C GLY A 93 5.95 -22.84 1.76
N THR A 94 4.88 -23.05 2.51
CA THR A 94 3.68 -22.20 2.46
C THR A 94 3.99 -20.77 2.93
N LEU A 95 4.80 -20.61 4.00
CA LEU A 95 5.21 -19.31 4.50
C LEU A 95 5.98 -18.51 3.43
N GLU A 96 6.97 -19.13 2.80
CA GLU A 96 7.78 -18.52 1.73
C GLU A 96 6.91 -18.12 0.53
N GLN A 97 5.97 -18.97 0.11
CA GLN A 97 5.02 -18.64 -0.95
C GLN A 97 4.12 -17.45 -0.57
N ARG A 98 3.61 -17.40 0.67
CA ARG A 98 2.77 -16.30 1.17
C ARG A 98 3.54 -14.98 1.25
N LEU A 99 4.80 -15.02 1.66
CA LEU A 99 5.68 -13.85 1.65
C LEU A 99 5.90 -13.33 0.23
N GLY A 100 6.05 -14.22 -0.76
CA GLY A 100 6.10 -13.83 -2.17
C GLY A 100 4.87 -13.01 -2.58
N ILE A 101 3.67 -13.53 -2.30
CA ILE A 101 2.41 -12.84 -2.60
C ILE A 101 2.33 -11.47 -1.90
N VAL A 102 2.73 -11.41 -0.63
CA VAL A 102 2.76 -10.14 0.13
C VAL A 102 3.70 -9.13 -0.52
N ARG A 103 4.90 -9.55 -0.96
CA ARG A 103 5.86 -8.70 -1.65
C ARG A 103 5.31 -8.18 -2.97
N ASP A 104 4.72 -9.05 -3.79
CA ASP A 104 4.11 -8.67 -5.07
C ASP A 104 3.02 -7.60 -4.88
N ARG A 105 2.22 -7.69 -3.81
CA ARG A 105 1.22 -6.67 -3.49
C ARG A 105 1.80 -5.35 -3.03
N LEU A 106 2.89 -5.39 -2.25
CA LEU A 106 3.58 -4.17 -1.85
C LEU A 106 4.16 -3.46 -3.07
N ASP A 107 4.73 -4.20 -4.02
CA ASP A 107 5.21 -3.64 -5.29
C ASP A 107 4.08 -3.00 -6.10
N GLN A 108 2.92 -3.64 -6.19
CA GLN A 108 1.72 -3.06 -6.83
C GLN A 108 1.28 -1.77 -6.16
N LEU A 109 1.21 -1.74 -4.83
CA LEU A 109 0.82 -0.55 -4.07
C LEU A 109 1.79 0.62 -4.29
N ILE A 110 3.09 0.36 -4.24
CA ILE A 110 4.13 1.36 -4.52
C ILE A 110 3.98 1.88 -5.95
N GLY A 111 3.80 0.98 -6.93
CA GLY A 111 3.61 1.34 -8.33
C GLY A 111 2.38 2.21 -8.57
N TYR A 112 1.24 1.89 -7.93
CA TYR A 112 0.05 2.73 -8.00
C TYR A 112 0.30 4.10 -7.37
N SER A 113 0.91 4.15 -6.18
CA SER A 113 1.22 5.42 -5.51
C SER A 113 2.11 6.34 -6.36
N GLN A 114 3.11 5.78 -7.05
CA GLN A 114 3.96 6.52 -7.99
C GLN A 114 3.21 6.98 -9.25
N ALA A 115 2.18 6.23 -9.68
CA ALA A 115 1.38 6.57 -10.86
C ALA A 115 0.41 7.75 -10.63
N ILE A 116 -0.16 7.87 -9.42
CA ILE A 116 -1.02 9.02 -9.04
C ILE A 116 -0.24 10.20 -8.46
N GLY A 117 0.97 10.00 -7.96
CA GLY A 117 1.79 11.08 -7.38
C GLY A 117 3.29 10.94 -7.65
N ILE A 118 3.86 12.01 -8.21
CA ILE A 118 5.28 12.42 -8.14
C ILE A 118 6.24 11.82 -9.20
N LYS A 119 6.48 12.62 -10.26
CA LYS A 119 7.85 13.07 -10.56
C LYS A 119 8.02 14.50 -10.05
#